data_AF-A0A8T3XUI7-F1
#
_entry.id   AF-A0A8T3XUI7-F1
#
_cell.length_a   1.000
_cell.length_b   1.000
_cell.length_c   1.000
_cell.angle_alpha   90.00
_cell.angle_beta   90.00
_cell.angle_gamma   90.00
#
_symmetry.space_group_name_H-M   'P 1'
#
loop_
_entity.id
_entity.type
_entity.pdbx_description
1 polymer ?
#
loop_
_entity_poly.entity_id
_entity_poly.type
_entity_poly.pdbx_seq_one_letter_code
_entity_poly.pdbx_strand_id
1 'polypeptide(L)'
;LFPARATPSVLPSDPGYIAALLYHMTLPLITIVLIGFGSWAYLVRNFMIGILQEDFVIAKKTIGINQKKIIYGHALKNAAPPIVTILALSLSGSLGGAIITEAVFDWPGMGRLYFEAISVMDLPVIIGATYVLTVFFLASIFVADLLYGYFDPRVKTS
;
A
#
# COMPACT_ATOMS: atom_id res chain seq x y z
N LEU A 1 -7.01 27.50 5.35
CA LEU A 1 -5.64 27.17 4.90
C LEU A 1 -5.17 26.02 5.77
N PHE A 2 -4.99 24.84 5.18
CA PHE A 2 -4.56 23.65 5.91
C PHE A 2 -3.15 23.84 6.48
N PRO A 3 -2.81 23.24 7.63
CA PRO A 3 -1.54 23.47 8.31
C PRO A 3 -0.42 22.80 7.52
N ALA A 4 0.65 23.56 7.26
CA ALA A 4 1.84 23.05 6.58
C ALA A 4 2.76 22.22 7.49
N ARG A 5 2.59 22.32 8.81
CA ARG A 5 3.32 21.54 9.81
C ARG A 5 2.49 20.34 10.26
N ALA A 6 3.18 19.23 10.51
CA ALA A 6 2.59 17.97 10.95
C ALA A 6 2.16 17.93 12.42
N THR A 7 2.86 18.65 13.30
CA THR A 7 2.69 18.51 14.76
C THR A 7 1.61 19.45 15.29
N PRO A 8 0.54 18.92 15.93
CA PRO A 8 -0.40 19.75 16.66
C PRO A 8 0.35 20.54 17.74
N SER A 9 0.04 21.84 17.89
CA SER A 9 0.53 22.66 19.01
C SER A 9 -0.14 22.30 20.34
N VAL A 10 -1.11 21.41 20.32
CA VAL A 10 -1.89 20.92 21.46
C VAL A 10 -1.17 19.74 22.10
N LEU A 11 -1.11 19.68 23.43
CA LEU A 11 -0.43 18.61 24.16
C LEU A 11 -1.18 17.27 23.97
N PRO A 12 -0.48 16.12 23.93
CA PRO A 12 -1.11 14.79 23.82
C PRO A 12 -2.11 14.46 24.93
N SER A 13 -2.06 15.18 26.06
CA SER A 13 -2.96 15.03 27.21
C SER A 13 -4.32 15.73 27.05
N ASP A 14 -4.46 16.63 26.07
CA ASP A 14 -5.71 17.38 25.88
C ASP A 14 -6.73 16.58 25.06
N PRO A 15 -8.03 16.64 25.42
CA PRO A 15 -9.10 15.95 24.68
C PRO A 15 -9.20 16.37 23.20
N GLY A 16 -8.70 17.56 22.83
CA GLY A 16 -8.69 18.08 21.47
C GLY A 16 -7.53 17.61 20.59
N TYR A 17 -6.57 16.85 21.13
CA TYR A 17 -5.38 16.41 20.41
C TYR A 17 -5.70 15.57 19.17
N ILE A 18 -6.65 14.64 19.28
CA ILE A 18 -7.02 13.72 18.19
C ILE A 18 -7.63 14.49 17.01
N ALA A 19 -8.52 15.45 17.29
CA ALA A 19 -9.13 16.27 16.25
C ALA A 19 -8.10 17.17 15.55
N ALA A 20 -7.18 17.75 16.32
CA ALA A 20 -6.07 18.52 15.78
C ALA A 20 -5.14 17.64 14.93
N LEU A 21 -4.80 16.44 15.38
CA LEU A 21 -3.97 15.48 14.64
C LEU A 21 -4.60 15.11 13.30
N LEU A 22 -5.88 14.74 13.28
CA LEU A 22 -6.60 14.42 12.04
C LEU A 22 -6.62 15.59 11.05
N TYR A 23 -6.76 16.83 11.54
CA TYR A 23 -6.71 18.03 10.71
C TYR A 23 -5.32 18.32 10.12
N HIS A 24 -4.25 17.95 10.82
CA HIS A 24 -2.87 18.10 10.33
C HIS A 24 -2.48 16.95 9.39
N MET A 25 -3.14 15.79 9.50
CA MET A 25 -2.95 14.64 8.60
C MET A 25 -3.66 14.80 7.25
N THR A 26 -4.65 15.68 7.11
CA THR A 26 -5.46 15.78 5.88
C THR A 26 -4.63 16.09 4.63
N LEU A 27 -3.66 17.00 4.71
CA LEU A 27 -2.79 17.39 3.59
C LEU A 27 -1.84 16.26 3.15
N PRO A 28 -1.04 15.66 4.07
CA PRO A 28 -0.21 14.50 3.74
C PRO A 28 -1.02 13.32 3.19
N LEU A 29 -2.21 13.06 3.75
CA LEU A 29 -3.05 11.94 3.30
C LEU A 29 -3.56 12.16 1.87
N ILE A 30 -4.08 13.36 1.57
CA ILE A 30 -4.57 13.67 0.22
C ILE A 30 -3.42 13.58 -0.80
N THR A 31 -2.23 14.08 -0.47
CA THR A 31 -1.08 14.00 -1.38
C THR A 31 -0.66 12.57 -1.66
N ILE A 32 -0.54 11.72 -0.64
CA ILE A 32 -0.22 10.29 -0.82
C ILE A 32 -1.27 9.59 -1.67
N VAL A 33 -2.56 9.83 -1.40
CA VAL A 33 -3.66 9.23 -2.17
C VAL A 33 -3.62 9.67 -3.62
N LEU A 34 -3.42 10.95 -3.89
CA LEU A 34 -3.44 11.50 -5.24
C LEU A 34 -2.26 11.00 -6.09
N ILE A 35 -1.08 10.84 -5.48
CA ILE A 35 0.12 10.29 -6.12
C ILE A 35 -0.06 8.78 -6.40
N GLY A 36 -0.60 8.03 -5.44
CA GLY A 36 -0.72 6.57 -5.56
C GLY A 36 -1.87 6.12 -6.46
N PHE A 37 -3.02 6.80 -6.42
CA PHE A 37 -4.27 6.32 -7.00
C PHE A 37 -4.18 6.02 -8.50
N GLY A 38 -3.50 6.88 -9.27
CA GLY A 38 -3.35 6.70 -10.71
C GLY A 38 -2.58 5.43 -11.08
N SER A 39 -1.45 5.18 -10.41
CA SER A 39 -0.63 3.98 -10.61
C SER A 39 -1.40 2.71 -10.25
N TRP A 40 -2.10 2.73 -9.11
CA TRP A 40 -2.94 1.63 -8.65
C TRP A 40 -4.07 1.28 -9.60
N ALA A 41 -4.83 2.29 -10.06
CA ALA A 41 -5.91 2.09 -11.02
C ALA A 41 -5.40 1.51 -12.34
N TYR A 42 -4.24 1.97 -12.81
CA TYR A 42 -3.60 1.48 -14.03
C TYR A 42 -3.15 0.01 -13.90
N LEU A 43 -2.52 -0.35 -12.77
CA LEU A 43 -2.07 -1.72 -12.50
C LEU A 43 -3.24 -2.71 -12.43
N VAL A 44 -4.28 -2.39 -11.66
CA VAL A 44 -5.47 -3.24 -11.54
C VAL A 44 -6.15 -3.42 -12.91
N ARG A 45 -6.21 -2.34 -13.71
CA ARG A 45 -6.74 -2.41 -15.08
C ARG A 45 -5.92 -3.38 -15.95
N ASN A 46 -4.58 -3.36 -15.88
CA ASN A 46 -3.73 -4.26 -16.65
C ASN A 46 -3.95 -5.73 -16.29
N PHE A 47 -4.04 -6.06 -15.00
CA PHE A 47 -4.36 -7.45 -14.58
C PHE A 47 -5.73 -7.89 -15.09
N MET A 48 -6.73 -7.02 -14.98
CA MET A 48 -8.07 -7.31 -15.46
C MET A 48 -8.11 -7.52 -16.98
N ILE A 49 -7.36 -6.74 -17.76
CA ILE A 49 -7.27 -6.93 -19.22
C ILE A 49 -6.66 -8.31 -19.54
N GLY A 50 -5.58 -8.70 -18.85
CA GLY A 50 -4.95 -10.01 -19.05
C GLY A 50 -5.90 -11.17 -18.76
N ILE A 51 -6.59 -11.13 -17.61
CA ILE A 51 -7.49 -12.20 -17.18
C ILE A 51 -8.75 -12.27 -18.06
N LEU A 52 -9.25 -11.14 -18.56
CA LEU A 52 -10.39 -11.11 -19.47
C LEU A 52 -10.11 -11.76 -20.82
N GLN A 53 -8.84 -11.95 -21.20
CA GLN A 53 -8.41 -12.63 -22.42
C GLN A 53 -8.24 -14.15 -22.22
N GLU A 54 -8.35 -14.66 -20.99
CA GLU A 54 -8.23 -16.10 -20.75
C GLU A 54 -9.42 -16.90 -21.28
N ASP A 55 -9.15 -18.13 -21.75
CA ASP A 55 -10.14 -19.02 -22.37
C ASP A 55 -11.36 -19.30 -21.47
N PHE A 56 -11.17 -19.34 -20.15
CA PHE A 56 -12.27 -19.56 -19.21
C PHE A 56 -13.28 -18.39 -19.21
N VAL A 57 -12.83 -17.17 -19.50
CA VAL A 57 -13.69 -15.99 -19.61
C VAL A 57 -14.46 -16.04 -20.92
N ILE A 58 -13.78 -16.41 -22.01
CA ILE A 58 -14.40 -16.58 -23.33
C ILE A 58 -15.49 -17.66 -23.26
N ALA A 59 -15.21 -18.80 -22.65
CA ALA A 59 -16.19 -19.86 -22.43
C ALA A 59 -17.39 -19.39 -21.60
N LYS A 60 -17.18 -18.61 -20.54
CA LYS A 60 -18.29 -18.06 -19.73
C LYS A 60 -19.14 -17.03 -20.50
N LYS A 61 -18.51 -16.29 -21.43
CA LYS A 61 -19.19 -15.34 -22.30
C LYS A 61 -20.04 -16.06 -23.35
N THR A 62 -19.57 -17.17 -23.93
CA THR A 62 -20.35 -17.97 -24.89
C THR A 62 -21.55 -18.66 -24.25
N ILE A 63 -21.44 -19.04 -22.97
CA ILE A 63 -22.54 -19.59 -22.16
C ILE A 63 -23.63 -18.52 -21.84
N GLY A 64 -23.36 -17.23 -22.09
CA GLY A 64 -24.32 -16.15 -21.86
C GLY A 64 -24.34 -15.62 -20.43
N ILE A 65 -23.29 -15.87 -19.64
CA ILE A 65 -23.19 -15.33 -18.28
C ILE A 65 -23.03 -13.81 -18.35
N ASN A 66 -23.80 -13.10 -17.53
CA ASN A 66 -23.74 -11.63 -17.46
C ASN A 66 -22.31 -11.14 -17.16
N GLN A 67 -21.84 -10.16 -17.93
CA GLN A 67 -20.49 -9.60 -17.84
C GLN A 67 -20.14 -9.09 -16.43
N LYS A 68 -21.10 -8.50 -15.70
CA LYS A 68 -20.87 -8.07 -14.31
C LYS A 68 -20.52 -9.25 -13.39
N LYS A 69 -21.17 -10.40 -13.58
CA LYS A 69 -20.93 -11.62 -12.78
C LYS A 69 -19.57 -12.24 -13.12
N ILE A 70 -19.14 -12.15 -14.38
CA ILE A 70 -17.80 -12.58 -14.81
C ILE A 70 -16.72 -11.71 -14.17
N ILE A 71 -16.88 -10.39 -14.22
CA ILE A 71 -15.91 -9.42 -13.68
C ILE A 71 -15.74 -9.60 -12.16
N TYR A 72 -16.81 -9.39 -11.38
CA TYR A 72 -16.72 -9.39 -9.91
C TYR A 72 -16.60 -10.81 -9.31
N GLY A 73 -17.17 -11.81 -9.97
CA GLY A 73 -17.24 -13.17 -9.43
C GLY A 73 -16.06 -14.06 -9.80
N HIS A 74 -15.40 -13.82 -10.94
CA HIS A 74 -14.38 -14.72 -11.47
C HIS A 74 -13.09 -14.01 -11.83
N ALA A 75 -13.14 -12.98 -12.68
CA ALA A 75 -11.95 -12.29 -13.13
C ALA A 75 -11.24 -11.60 -11.95
N LEU A 76 -11.97 -10.91 -11.08
CA LEU A 76 -11.39 -10.26 -9.91
C LEU A 76 -10.81 -11.25 -8.90
N LYS A 77 -11.42 -12.43 -8.73
CA LYS A 77 -10.87 -13.48 -7.86
C LYS A 77 -9.59 -14.09 -8.42
N ASN A 78 -9.49 -14.25 -9.73
CA ASN A 78 -8.26 -14.69 -10.39
C ASN A 78 -7.19 -13.59 -10.44
N ALA A 79 -7.59 -12.31 -10.33
CA ALA A 79 -6.69 -11.15 -10.22
C ALA A 79 -6.24 -10.86 -8.79
N ALA A 80 -6.99 -11.35 -7.79
CA ALA A 80 -6.71 -11.12 -6.38
C ALA A 80 -5.28 -11.53 -5.97
N PRO A 81 -4.70 -12.64 -6.48
CA PRO A 81 -3.33 -13.03 -6.19
C PRO A 81 -2.34 -11.86 -6.44
N PRO A 82 -2.03 -11.41 -7.68
CA PRO A 82 -1.06 -10.33 -7.90
C PRO A 82 -1.44 -9.00 -7.20
N ILE A 83 -2.73 -8.73 -7.01
CA ILE A 83 -3.19 -7.53 -6.27
C ILE A 83 -2.76 -7.59 -4.80
N VAL A 84 -2.86 -8.76 -4.15
CA VAL A 84 -2.46 -8.93 -2.74
C VAL A 84 -0.96 -8.73 -2.55
N THR A 85 -0.10 -9.24 -3.44
CA THR A 85 1.35 -8.96 -3.35
C THR A 85 1.63 -7.48 -3.47
N ILE A 86 1.03 -6.78 -4.43
CA ILE A 86 1.30 -5.35 -4.60
C ILE A 86 0.79 -4.55 -3.41
N LEU A 87 -0.32 -4.97 -2.79
CA LEU A 87 -0.81 -4.37 -1.54
C LEU A 87 0.18 -4.58 -0.40
N ALA A 88 0.70 -5.79 -0.23
CA ALA A 88 1.69 -6.08 0.79
C ALA A 88 3.00 -5.30 0.59
N LEU A 89 3.49 -5.23 -0.65
CA LEU A 89 4.69 -4.46 -1.00
C LEU A 89 4.48 -2.96 -0.77
N SER A 90 3.31 -2.43 -1.14
CA SER A 90 3.01 -1.01 -0.96
C SER A 90 2.82 -0.65 0.51
N LEU A 91 2.22 -1.55 1.30
CA LEU A 91 2.12 -1.39 2.75
C LEU A 91 3.51 -1.41 3.38
N SER A 92 4.38 -2.34 2.98
CA SER A 92 5.78 -2.35 3.41
C SER A 92 6.52 -1.07 3.03
N GLY A 93 6.33 -0.57 1.81
CA GLY A 93 6.93 0.69 1.36
C GLY A 93 6.42 1.87 2.17
N SER A 94 5.13 1.88 2.53
CA SER A 94 4.56 2.90 3.40
C SER A 94 5.13 2.86 4.82
N LEU A 95 5.44 1.68 5.36
CA LEU A 95 6.09 1.53 6.67
C LEU A 95 7.56 1.97 6.64
N GLY A 96 8.21 1.83 5.48
CA GLY A 96 9.54 2.41 5.22
C GLY A 96 9.59 3.94 5.22
N GLY A 97 8.41 4.57 5.26
CA GLY A 97 8.24 6.01 5.30
C GLY A 97 8.09 6.60 3.91
N ALA A 98 7.16 7.54 3.79
CA ALA A 98 6.96 8.27 2.54
C ALA A 98 7.92 9.47 2.52
N ILE A 99 9.20 9.20 2.26
CA ILE A 99 10.33 10.15 2.40
C ILE A 99 9.97 11.54 1.87
N ILE A 100 9.44 11.63 0.66
CA ILE A 100 9.09 12.89 0.01
C ILE A 100 8.00 13.64 0.79
N THR A 101 6.91 12.96 1.16
CA THR A 101 5.79 13.61 1.86
C THR A 101 6.15 13.92 3.32
N GLU A 102 6.94 13.08 3.98
CA GLU A 102 7.39 13.33 5.36
C GLU A 102 8.36 14.52 5.42
N ALA A 103 9.27 14.63 4.45
CA ALA A 103 10.18 15.76 4.34
C ALA A 103 9.45 17.08 4.01
N VAL A 104 8.46 17.04 3.10
CA VAL A 104 7.71 18.25 2.69
C VAL A 104 6.76 18.75 3.78
N PHE A 105 6.10 17.85 4.51
CA PHE A 105 5.13 18.21 5.56
C PHE A 105 5.71 18.21 6.97
N ASP A 106 7.03 18.05 7.11
CA ASP A 106 7.73 18.04 8.41
C ASP A 106 7.17 16.95 9.35
N TRP A 107 6.69 15.83 8.78
CA TRP A 107 6.04 14.75 9.53
C TRP A 107 7.09 13.86 10.21
N PRO A 108 6.97 13.61 11.53
CA PRO A 108 7.90 12.74 12.23
C PRO A 108 7.63 11.29 11.81
N GLY A 109 8.53 10.73 10.99
CA GLY A 109 8.41 9.38 10.46
C GLY A 109 9.78 8.75 10.15
N MET A 110 9.74 7.46 9.82
CA MET A 110 10.93 6.67 9.48
C MET A 110 11.63 7.18 8.22
N GLY A 111 10.87 7.68 7.24
CA GLY A 111 11.41 8.18 5.98
C GLY A 111 12.16 9.49 6.17
N ARG A 112 11.64 10.37 7.03
CA ARG A 112 12.34 11.59 7.45
C ARG A 112 13.63 11.27 8.21
N LEU A 113 13.59 10.37 9.18
CA LEU A 113 14.77 9.96 9.95
C LEU A 113 15.86 9.38 9.02
N TYR A 114 15.45 8.60 8.03
CA TYR A 114 16.36 8.08 7.00
C TYR A 114 16.97 9.19 6.14
N PHE A 115 16.16 10.18 5.72
CA PHE A 115 16.63 11.32 4.94
C PHE A 115 17.61 12.22 5.71
N GLU A 116 17.33 12.48 6.99
CA GLU A 116 18.22 13.23 7.86
C GLU A 116 19.55 12.48 8.06
N ALA A 117 19.50 11.18 8.34
CA ALA A 117 20.69 10.34 8.48
C ALA A 117 21.58 10.34 7.23
N ILE A 118 21.00 10.32 6.02
CA ILE A 118 21.75 10.46 4.77
C ILE A 118 22.41 11.83 4.67
N SER A 119 21.71 12.89 5.07
CA SER A 119 22.19 14.27 4.95
C SER A 119 23.42 14.54 5.84
N VAL A 120 23.47 13.94 7.03
CA VAL A 120 24.63 14.02 7.95
C VAL A 120 25.58 12.82 7.83
N MET A 121 25.37 11.93 6.86
CA MET A 121 26.17 10.70 6.66
C MET A 121 26.31 9.83 7.92
N ASP A 122 25.23 9.72 8.71
CA ASP A 122 25.17 8.85 9.88
C ASP A 122 24.99 7.39 9.45
N LEU A 123 26.11 6.74 9.09
CA LEU A 123 26.14 5.38 8.58
C LEU A 123 25.47 4.35 9.52
N PRO A 124 25.70 4.37 10.85
CA PRO A 124 25.00 3.48 11.77
C PRO A 124 23.47 3.56 11.64
N VAL A 125 22.91 4.78 11.58
CA VAL A 125 21.46 4.98 11.46
C VAL A 125 20.95 4.53 10.10
N ILE A 126 21.67 4.83 9.01
CA ILE A 126 21.30 4.38 7.66
C ILE A 126 21.24 2.85 7.59
N ILE A 127 22.26 2.17 8.10
CA ILE A 127 22.32 0.70 8.09
C ILE A 127 21.22 0.11 8.97
N GLY A 128 21.01 0.65 10.17
CA GLY A 128 19.96 0.19 11.08
C GLY A 128 18.55 0.37 10.50
N ALA A 129 18.26 1.54 9.93
CA ALA A 129 16.98 1.82 9.28
C ALA A 129 16.77 0.91 8.05
N THR A 130 17.80 0.69 7.24
CA THR A 130 17.75 -0.22 6.09
C THR A 130 17.44 -1.65 6.54
N TYR A 131 18.09 -2.11 7.62
CA TYR A 131 17.85 -3.45 8.18
C TYR A 131 16.40 -3.62 8.65
N VAL A 132 15.87 -2.66 9.42
CA VAL A 132 14.48 -2.68 9.90
C VAL A 132 13.50 -2.70 8.74
N LEU A 133 13.70 -1.83 7.73
CA LEU A 133 12.85 -1.76 6.55
C LEU A 133 12.88 -3.08 5.76
N THR A 134 14.06 -3.71 5.66
CA THR A 134 14.22 -5.03 5.04
C THR A 134 13.45 -6.11 5.79
N VAL A 135 13.50 -6.12 7.12
CA VAL A 135 12.73 -7.08 7.93
C VAL A 135 11.22 -6.91 7.72
N PHE A 136 10.72 -5.67 7.71
CA PHE A 136 9.30 -5.38 7.40
C PHE A 136 8.91 -5.82 5.99
N PHE A 137 9.81 -5.64 5.03
CA PHE A 137 9.61 -6.07 3.66
C PHE A 137 9.50 -7.59 3.54
N LEU A 138 10.42 -8.33 4.14
CA LEU A 138 10.34 -9.80 4.17
C LEU A 138 9.08 -10.26 4.90
N ALA A 139 8.72 -9.64 6.03
CA ALA A 139 7.50 -9.98 6.76
C ALA A 139 6.24 -9.74 5.91
N SER A 140 6.20 -8.66 5.14
CA SER A 140 5.06 -8.34 4.26
C SER A 140 4.92 -9.34 3.11
N ILE A 141 6.03 -9.73 2.48
CA ILE A 141 6.02 -10.79 1.45
C ILE A 141 5.58 -12.12 2.06
N PHE A 142 6.12 -12.48 3.22
CA PHE A 142 5.76 -13.71 3.90
C PHE A 142 4.26 -13.76 4.25
N VAL A 143 3.69 -12.66 4.74
CA VAL A 143 2.25 -12.54 4.97
C VAL A 143 1.47 -12.64 3.67
N ALA A 144 1.94 -12.02 2.58
CA ALA A 144 1.30 -12.16 1.28
C ALA A 144 1.25 -13.63 0.86
N ASP A 145 2.39 -14.33 0.87
CA ASP A 145 2.53 -15.75 0.52
C ASP A 145 1.62 -16.66 1.36
N LEU A 146 1.50 -16.37 2.66
CA LEU A 146 0.53 -17.07 3.53
C LEU A 146 -0.92 -16.81 3.13
N LEU A 147 -1.27 -15.56 2.78
CA LEU A 147 -2.60 -15.23 2.29
C LEU A 147 -2.90 -15.94 0.97
N TYR A 148 -1.93 -16.06 0.06
CA TYR A 148 -2.08 -16.88 -1.13
C TYR A 148 -2.36 -18.34 -0.78
N GLY A 149 -1.57 -18.95 0.11
CA GLY A 149 -1.77 -20.33 0.54
C GLY A 149 -3.13 -20.58 1.20
N TYR A 150 -3.69 -19.57 1.88
CA TYR A 150 -5.03 -19.65 2.48
C TYR A 150 -6.16 -19.48 1.44
N PHE A 151 -6.01 -18.55 0.50
CA PHE A 151 -7.04 -18.22 -0.49
C PHE A 151 -7.02 -19.09 -1.75
N ASP A 152 -5.94 -19.85 -2.01
CA ASP A 152 -5.88 -20.77 -3.13
C ASP A 152 -6.44 -22.17 -2.75
N PRO A 153 -7.66 -22.53 -3.20
CA PRO A 153 -8.22 -23.86 -2.97
C PRO A 153 -7.50 -24.97 -3.74
N ARG A 154 -6.54 -24.66 -4.65
CA ARG A 154 -5.77 -25.67 -5.40
C ARG A 154 -4.65 -26.30 -4.57
N VAL A 155 -4.21 -25.66 -3.48
CA VAL A 155 -3.22 -26.24 -2.55
C VAL A 155 -3.86 -27.29 -1.63
N LYS A 156 -5.20 -27.37 -1.58
CA LYS A 156 -5.93 -28.51 -1.02
C LYS A 156 -6.03 -29.63 -2.06
N THR A 157 -4.92 -30.28 -2.34
CA THR A 157 -4.92 -31.63 -2.93
C THR A 157 -4.55 -32.64 -1.88
N SER A 158 -5.53 -32.99 -1.04
CA SER A 158 -5.89 -34.35 -0.57
C SER A 158 -6.92 -34.23 0.55
#